data_AF-A0A2V6HQL9-F1
#
_entry.id   AF-A0A2V6HQL9-F1
#
_cell.length_a   1.000
_cell.length_b   1.000
_cell.length_c   1.000
_cell.angle_alpha   90.00
_cell.angle_beta   90.00
_cell.angle_gamma   90.00
#
_symmetry.space_group_name_H-M   'P 1'
#
loop_
_entity.id
_entity.type
_entity.pdbx_description
1 polymer ?
#
loop_
_entity_poly.entity_id
_entity_poly.type
_entity_poly.pdbx_seq_one_letter_code
_entity_poly.pdbx_strand_id
1 'polypeptide(L)'
;LKNGGWLKMVKDNPQVKFYFVSVWNDGGDGKSMLSKFQIADQPNVAVLADPGPRRGDSKIKQFAGMPLSWIPTTWVYKGGDLRYALNYGEVRFSVLQQFLEDSKSEWSHKGEPKLGE
;
A
#
# COMPACT_ATOMS: atom_id res chain seq x y z
N LEU A 1 4.59 12.80 -2.61
CA LEU A 1 4.68 13.43 -1.26
C LEU A 1 4.37 14.94 -1.28
N LYS A 2 5.07 15.73 -2.10
CA LYS A 2 4.98 17.21 -2.12
C LYS A 2 3.57 17.78 -2.32
N ASN A 3 2.70 17.11 -3.06
CA ASN A 3 1.35 17.60 -3.36
C ASN A 3 0.33 17.29 -2.24
N GLY A 4 0.76 16.78 -1.08
CA GLY A 4 -0.11 16.45 0.06
C GLY A 4 -1.04 15.25 -0.13
N GLY A 5 -1.08 14.64 -1.31
CA GLY A 5 -2.04 13.57 -1.62
C GLY A 5 -1.96 12.34 -0.70
N TRP A 6 -0.76 11.94 -0.26
CA TRP A 6 -0.62 10.84 0.71
C TRP A 6 -1.17 11.20 2.09
N LEU A 7 -0.89 12.41 2.58
CA LEU A 7 -1.43 12.88 3.87
C LEU A 7 -2.97 12.92 3.82
N LYS A 8 -3.53 13.42 2.72
CA LYS A 8 -4.98 13.42 2.48
C LYS A 8 -5.54 12.00 2.46
N MET A 9 -4.93 11.10 1.68
CA MET A 9 -5.35 9.69 1.58
C MET A 9 -5.40 8.99 2.94
N VAL A 10 -4.37 9.21 3.78
CA VAL A 10 -4.29 8.66 5.13
C VAL A 10 -5.39 9.21 6.03
N LYS A 11 -5.60 10.53 6.03
CA LYS A 11 -6.60 11.20 6.87
C LYS A 11 -8.04 10.86 6.48
N ASP A 12 -8.31 10.76 5.19
CA ASP A 12 -9.66 10.49 4.67
C ASP A 12 -10.07 9.02 4.86
N ASN A 13 -9.13 8.13 5.15
CA ASN A 13 -9.37 6.70 5.34
C ASN A 13 -8.88 6.23 6.72
N PRO A 14 -9.44 6.73 7.84
CA PRO A 14 -8.97 6.41 9.19
C PRO A 14 -9.12 4.92 9.54
N GLN A 15 -10.04 4.21 8.88
CA GLN A 15 -10.25 2.77 9.02
C GLN A 15 -9.18 1.90 8.35
N VAL A 16 -8.35 2.47 7.47
CA VAL A 16 -7.30 1.77 6.73
C VAL A 16 -5.96 1.98 7.42
N LYS A 17 -5.21 0.90 7.63
CA LYS A 17 -3.82 0.96 8.09
C LYS A 17 -2.89 1.13 6.90
N PHE A 18 -2.06 2.16 6.93
CA PHE A 18 -1.07 2.45 5.89
C PHE A 18 0.32 2.03 6.37
N TYR A 19 0.95 1.14 5.61
CA TYR A 19 2.32 0.68 5.87
C TYR A 19 3.25 1.26 4.81
N PHE A 20 4.14 2.16 5.22
CA PHE A 20 5.23 2.64 4.36
C PHE A 20 6.46 1.79 4.65
N VAL A 21 6.81 0.90 3.72
CA VAL A 21 7.95 0.00 3.85
C VAL A 21 9.07 0.46 2.93
N SER A 22 10.19 0.84 3.51
CA SER A 22 11.40 1.15 2.74
C SER A 22 12.17 -0.14 2.47
N VAL A 23 12.46 -0.40 1.19
CA VAL A 23 13.26 -1.53 0.73
C VAL A 23 14.47 -1.01 -0.05
N TRP A 24 15.56 -1.76 -0.07
CA TRP A 24 16.80 -1.38 -0.76
C TRP A 24 17.38 -0.03 -0.28
N ASN A 25 17.19 0.29 1.01
CA ASN A 25 17.63 1.51 1.65
C ASN A 25 18.53 1.24 2.89
N ASP A 26 19.26 0.12 2.87
CA ASP A 26 20.20 -0.28 3.92
C ASP A 26 19.65 -0.23 5.36
N GLY A 27 18.39 -0.63 5.54
CA GLY A 27 17.72 -0.62 6.85
C GLY A 27 17.14 0.74 7.26
N GLY A 28 17.31 1.79 6.47
CA GLY A 28 16.67 3.09 6.71
C GLY A 28 15.18 3.06 6.37
N ASP A 29 14.33 3.46 7.32
CA ASP A 29 12.87 3.40 7.21
C ASP A 29 12.22 4.60 6.50
N GLY A 30 12.94 5.71 6.37
CA GLY A 30 12.43 6.95 5.77
C GLY A 30 11.50 7.76 6.68
N LYS A 31 11.39 7.42 7.97
CA LYS A 31 10.48 8.09 8.93
C LYS A 31 10.71 9.60 8.99
N SER A 32 11.96 10.04 9.11
CA SER A 32 12.31 11.47 9.14
C SER A 32 11.85 12.23 7.89
N MET A 33 11.79 11.58 6.73
CA MET A 33 11.24 12.19 5.52
C MET A 33 9.72 12.29 5.60
N LEU A 34 9.03 11.22 6.02
CA LEU A 34 7.57 11.20 6.13
C LEU A 34 7.05 12.15 7.21
N SER A 35 7.78 12.34 8.32
CA SER A 35 7.44 13.32 9.37
C SER A 35 7.42 14.76 8.85
N LYS A 36 8.32 15.13 7.91
CA LYS A 36 8.31 16.47 7.29
C LYS A 36 7.01 16.76 6.53
N PHE A 37 6.28 15.72 6.13
CA PHE A 37 4.97 15.81 5.47
C PHE A 37 3.82 15.42 6.40
N GLN A 38 4.05 15.32 7.71
CA GLN A 38 3.07 14.97 8.74
C GLN A 38 2.43 13.59 8.57
N ILE A 39 3.06 12.67 7.81
CA ILE A 39 2.51 11.34 7.52
C ILE A 39 2.89 10.34 8.61
N ALA A 40 4.14 10.36 9.06
CA ALA A 40 4.66 9.36 10.00
C ALA A 40 3.96 9.36 11.37
N ASP A 41 3.35 10.48 11.75
CA ASP A 41 2.71 10.68 13.04
C ASP A 41 1.18 10.45 12.98
N GLN A 42 0.64 10.05 11.83
CA GLN A 42 -0.78 9.71 11.72
C GLN A 42 -1.08 8.38 12.45
N PRO A 43 -2.20 8.28 13.18
CA PRO A 43 -2.47 7.13 14.06
C PRO A 43 -2.68 5.81 13.32
N ASN A 44 -3.00 5.86 12.02
CA ASN A 44 -3.19 4.71 11.15
C ASN A 44 -1.98 4.45 10.23
N VAL A 45 -0.81 5.03 10.53
CA VAL A 45 0.43 4.83 9.75
C VAL A 45 1.46 4.02 10.55
N ALA A 46 2.08 3.06 9.87
CA ALA A 46 3.30 2.40 10.32
C ALA A 46 4.41 2.63 9.30
N VAL A 47 5.60 3.00 9.79
CA VAL A 47 6.80 3.19 8.97
C VAL A 47 7.78 2.06 9.30
N LEU A 48 8.19 1.31 8.28
CA LEU A 48 8.98 0.09 8.42
C LEU A 48 10.13 0.07 7.41
N ALA A 49 11.11 -0.79 7.66
CA ALA A 49 12.21 -1.06 6.74
C ALA A 49 12.45 -2.56 6.60
N ASP A 50 12.80 -3.00 5.39
CA ASP A 50 13.53 -4.24 5.20
C ASP A 50 14.94 -4.10 5.82
N PRO A 51 15.36 -5.03 6.70
CA PRO A 51 16.68 -4.98 7.32
C PRO A 51 17.80 -4.97 6.28
N GLY A 52 18.77 -4.07 6.46
CA GLY A 52 19.95 -3.96 5.62
C GLY A 52 21.26 -4.30 6.35
N PRO A 53 22.40 -4.19 5.66
CA PRO A 53 22.52 -3.74 4.26
C PRO A 53 22.12 -4.82 3.24
N ARG A 54 21.45 -4.41 2.16
CA ARG A 54 21.06 -5.28 1.02
C ARG A 54 21.22 -4.53 -0.30
N ARG A 55 22.36 -4.75 -0.97
CA ARG A 55 22.80 -4.06 -2.19
C ARG A 55 23.06 -5.04 -3.34
N GLY A 56 22.99 -4.54 -4.57
CA GLY A 56 23.22 -5.36 -5.77
C GLY A 56 22.36 -6.62 -5.78
N ASP A 57 23.00 -7.78 -5.92
CA ASP A 57 22.33 -9.08 -5.96
C ASP A 57 21.68 -9.50 -4.64
N SER A 58 22.06 -8.90 -3.52
CA SER A 58 21.48 -9.18 -2.20
C SER A 58 20.17 -8.43 -1.92
N LYS A 59 19.73 -7.57 -2.85
CA LYS A 59 18.41 -6.93 -2.78
C LYS A 59 17.31 -8.00 -2.71
N ILE A 60 16.35 -7.82 -1.81
CA ILE A 60 15.16 -8.66 -1.80
C ILE A 60 14.44 -8.54 -3.14
N LYS A 61 14.04 -9.68 -3.72
CA LYS A 61 13.29 -9.76 -4.99
C LYS A 61 11.82 -10.12 -4.77
N GLN A 62 11.43 -10.33 -3.51
CA GLN A 62 10.08 -10.66 -3.08
C GLN A 62 9.84 -10.08 -1.69
N PHE A 63 8.62 -9.63 -1.42
CA PHE A 63 8.18 -9.18 -0.11
C PHE A 63 6.70 -9.52 0.08
N ALA A 64 6.33 -10.06 1.24
CA ALA A 64 4.97 -10.52 1.53
C ALA A 64 4.38 -11.44 0.42
N GLY A 65 5.20 -12.34 -0.13
CA GLY A 65 4.78 -13.24 -1.21
C GLY A 65 4.73 -12.61 -2.61
N MET A 66 4.87 -11.29 -2.73
CA MET A 66 4.76 -10.57 -4.01
C MET A 66 6.13 -10.22 -4.60
N PRO A 67 6.32 -10.33 -5.92
CA PRO A 67 7.55 -9.93 -6.58
C PRO A 67 7.87 -8.44 -6.37
N LEU A 68 9.14 -8.15 -6.07
CA LEU A 68 9.70 -6.80 -6.00
C LEU A 68 10.76 -6.65 -7.08
N SER A 69 10.32 -6.25 -8.28
CA SER A 69 11.23 -5.95 -9.41
C SER A 69 11.43 -4.45 -9.62
N TRP A 70 10.50 -3.61 -9.16
CA TRP A 70 10.47 -2.16 -9.36
C TRP A 70 9.86 -1.50 -8.12
N ILE A 71 10.34 -0.31 -7.74
CA ILE A 71 9.72 0.55 -6.71
C ILE A 71 9.42 1.95 -7.29
N PRO A 72 8.35 2.65 -6.84
CA PRO A 72 7.41 2.23 -5.81
C PRO A 72 6.39 1.18 -6.28
N THR A 73 5.86 0.41 -5.33
CA THR A 73 4.70 -0.46 -5.49
C THR A 73 3.64 -0.13 -4.44
N THR A 74 2.39 -0.47 -4.68
CA THR A 74 1.29 -0.28 -3.71
C THR A 74 0.37 -1.50 -3.74
N TRP A 75 0.17 -2.10 -2.58
CA TRP A 75 -0.66 -3.29 -2.41
C TRP A 75 -1.77 -3.03 -1.40
N VAL A 76 -2.96 -3.54 -1.67
CA VAL A 76 -4.13 -3.43 -0.80
C VAL A 76 -4.50 -4.83 -0.32
N TYR A 77 -4.54 -4.99 1.00
CA TYR A 77 -4.91 -6.24 1.67
C TYR A 77 -6.19 -6.06 2.49
N LYS A 78 -7.02 -7.11 2.56
CA LYS A 78 -8.19 -7.18 3.46
C LYS A 78 -8.31 -8.60 4.02
N GLY A 79 -8.38 -8.73 5.34
CA GLY A 79 -8.51 -10.03 5.99
C GLY A 79 -7.30 -10.96 5.81
N GLY A 80 -6.13 -10.41 5.43
CA GLY A 80 -4.93 -11.19 5.08
C GLY A 80 -4.80 -11.46 3.58
N ASP A 81 -5.89 -11.32 2.81
CA ASP A 81 -5.89 -11.57 1.38
C ASP A 81 -5.49 -10.32 0.58
N LEU A 82 -4.65 -10.53 -0.44
CA LEU A 82 -4.32 -9.50 -1.41
C LEU A 82 -5.53 -9.22 -2.31
N ARG A 83 -5.97 -7.96 -2.36
CA ARG A 83 -7.08 -7.50 -3.21
C ARG A 83 -6.59 -6.80 -4.47
N TYR A 84 -5.57 -5.96 -4.33
CA TYR A 84 -4.99 -5.22 -5.45
C TYR A 84 -3.47 -5.15 -5.33
N ALA A 85 -2.76 -5.32 -6.44
CA ALA A 85 -1.33 -5.14 -6.52
C ALA A 85 -0.94 -4.23 -7.69
N LEU A 86 -0.31 -3.10 -7.37
CA LEU A 86 0.26 -2.16 -8.34
C LEU A 86 1.77 -2.23 -8.23
N ASN A 87 2.40 -2.95 -9.17
CA ASN A 87 3.84 -3.26 -9.10
C ASN A 87 4.75 -2.30 -9.88
N TYR A 88 4.18 -1.29 -10.55
CA TYR A 88 4.94 -0.43 -11.46
C TYR A 88 4.50 1.03 -11.34
N GLY A 89 5.27 1.80 -10.57
CA GLY A 89 5.17 3.25 -10.54
C GLY A 89 4.20 3.82 -9.48
N GLU A 90 4.09 5.14 -9.47
CA GLU A 90 3.26 5.86 -8.52
C GLU A 90 1.76 5.64 -8.80
N VAL A 91 1.01 5.27 -7.76
CA VAL A 91 -0.44 5.14 -7.85
C VAL A 91 -1.10 6.53 -7.91
N ARG A 92 -2.09 6.69 -8.79
CA ARG A 92 -2.99 7.85 -8.77
C ARG A 92 -3.94 7.73 -7.57
N PHE A 93 -4.04 8.77 -6.76
CA PHE A 93 -4.85 8.71 -5.53
C PHE A 93 -6.32 8.39 -5.76
N SER A 94 -6.93 8.85 -6.86
CA SER A 94 -8.31 8.49 -7.21
C SER A 94 -8.48 6.98 -7.44
N VAL A 95 -7.50 6.34 -8.07
CA VAL A 95 -7.49 4.89 -8.29
C VAL A 95 -7.28 4.15 -6.97
N LEU A 96 -6.36 4.62 -6.13
CA LEU A 96 -6.17 4.04 -4.81
C LEU A 96 -7.45 4.12 -3.96
N GLN A 97 -8.15 5.27 -3.97
CA GLN A 97 -9.42 5.41 -3.25
C GLN A 97 -10.45 4.40 -3.76
N GLN A 98 -10.59 4.24 -5.08
CA GLN A 98 -11.50 3.26 -5.66
C GLN A 98 -11.18 1.84 -5.16
N PHE A 99 -9.91 1.45 -5.14
CA PHE A 99 -9.50 0.12 -4.64
C PHE A 99 -9.81 -0.08 -3.16
N LEU A 100 -9.67 0.95 -2.34
CA LEU A 100 -10.04 0.89 -0.92
C LEU A 100 -11.56 0.70 -0.75
N GLU A 101 -12.37 1.36 -1.56
CA GLU A 101 -13.83 1.17 -1.54
C GLU A 101 -14.23 -0.21 -2.06
N ASP A 102 -13.72 -0.62 -3.22
CA ASP A 102 -14.04 -1.91 -3.82
C ASP A 102 -13.60 -3.09 -2.95
N SER A 103 -12.52 -2.92 -2.18
CA SER A 103 -12.09 -3.93 -1.21
C SER A 103 -13.13 -4.14 -0.10
N LYS A 104 -13.97 -3.15 0.21
CA LYS A 104 -15.04 -3.30 1.22
C LYS A 104 -16.19 -4.15 0.70
N SER A 105 -16.45 -4.11 -0.61
CA SER A 105 -17.55 -4.80 -1.26
C SER A 105 -17.51 -6.31 -1.03
N GLU A 106 -18.68 -6.88 -0.79
CA GLU A 106 -18.89 -8.32 -0.80
C GLU A 106 -19.53 -8.68 -2.14
N TRP A 107 -18.98 -9.70 -2.80
CA TRP A 107 -19.61 -10.27 -3.97
C TRP A 107 -20.91 -10.96 -3.54
N SER A 108 -22.05 -10.41 -3.93
CA SER A 108 -23.38 -10.89 -3.54
C SER A 108 -24.29 -10.97 -4.75
N HIS A 109 -24.76 -12.18 -5.05
CA HIS A 109 -25.79 -12.43 -6.06
C HIS A 109 -27.23 -12.19 -5.52
N LYS A 110 -27.39 -11.60 -4.32
CA LYS A 110 -28.72 -11.30 -3.79
C LYS A 110 -29.43 -10.28 -4.69
N GLY A 111 -30.49 -10.73 -5.35
CA GLY A 111 -31.30 -9.90 -6.25
C GLY A 111 -30.93 -10.02 -7.72
N GLU A 112 -29.90 -10.79 -8.07
CA GLU A 112 -29.63 -11.10 -9.47
C GLU A 112 -30.68 -12.11 -9.99
N PRO A 113 -31.19 -11.93 -11.24
CA PRO A 113 -32.05 -12.91 -11.87
C PRO A 113 -31.34 -14.26 -11.91
N LYS A 114 -32.04 -15.34 -11.53
CA LYS A 114 -31.52 -16.68 -11.77
C LYS A 114 -31.30 -16.85 -13.26
N LEU A 115 -30.08 -17.23 -13.66
CA LEU A 115 -29.80 -17.65 -15.02
C LEU A 115 -30.73 -18.84 -15.32
N GLY A 116 -31.54 -18.73 -16.37
CA GLY A 116 -32.43 -19.80 -16.79
C GLY A 116 -31.62 -21.02 -17.20
N GLU A 117 -32.10 -22.21 -16.81
CA GLU A 117 -31.56 -23.51 -17.24
C GLU A 117 -31.66 -23.73 -18.74
#